data_AF-A0A645FU29-F1
#
_entry.id   AF-A0A645FU29-F1
#
_cell.length_a   1.000
_cell.length_b   1.000
_cell.length_c   1.000
_cell.angle_alpha   90.00
_cell.angle_beta   90.00
_cell.angle_gamma   90.00
#
_symmetry.space_group_name_H-M   'P 1'
#
loop_
_entity.id
_entity.type
_entity.pdbx_description
1 polymer ?
#
loop_
_entity_poly.entity_id
_entity_poly.type
_entity_poly.pdbx_seq_one_letter_code
_entity_poly.pdbx_strand_id
1 'polypeptide(L)'
;MTSHPKDCTFELLDVMAKSEKVAKHLHLPVQSGNNRILKLMNRHYDREKYLSLIDYAKKAMPELSITSDIIVGFPGETYAEFCDTLSLVKQIKYTSLFTFIYSPRQGTKACLMEDPISREEKGKWFKELTDLQESIAKERTSSMQGKSYRVLAEEKGRQGEGYISGRTSGNVIIEFKGNDRLIGTFCTVKVTEPLTWIVKGELV
;
A
#
# COMPACT_ATOMS: atom_id res chain seq x y z
N MET A 1 -8.53 -13.62 4.14
CA MET A 1 -9.64 -12.87 3.51
C MET A 1 -9.35 -11.41 3.77
N THR A 2 -9.19 -10.58 2.75
CA THR A 2 -8.82 -9.15 2.89
C THR A 2 -10.04 -8.27 2.59
N SER A 3 -10.00 -7.00 2.97
CA SER A 3 -11.04 -6.03 2.63
C SER A 3 -11.18 -5.92 1.11
N HIS A 4 -12.39 -6.04 0.58
CA HIS A 4 -12.67 -5.90 -0.84
C HIS A 4 -13.38 -4.57 -1.11
N PRO A 5 -13.03 -3.79 -2.16
CA PRO A 5 -13.62 -2.47 -2.38
C PRO A 5 -15.14 -2.46 -2.50
N LYS A 6 -15.74 -3.54 -3.01
CA LYS A 6 -17.20 -3.68 -3.08
C LYS A 6 -17.88 -3.68 -1.70
N ASP A 7 -17.19 -4.19 -0.67
CA ASP A 7 -17.71 -4.41 0.68
C ASP A 7 -17.24 -3.33 1.67
N CYS A 8 -16.37 -2.41 1.22
CA CYS A 8 -15.93 -1.27 2.00
C CYS A 8 -17.01 -0.17 1.95
N THR A 9 -17.54 0.20 3.11
CA THR A 9 -18.59 1.21 3.26
C THR A 9 -18.09 2.40 4.08
N PHE A 10 -18.76 3.56 3.97
CA PHE A 10 -18.45 4.71 4.82
C PHE A 10 -18.65 4.41 6.31
N GLU A 11 -19.65 3.59 6.66
CA GLU A 11 -19.87 3.13 8.03
C GLU A 11 -18.69 2.32 8.58
N LEU A 12 -18.13 1.42 7.77
CA LEU A 12 -16.90 0.69 8.14
C LEU A 12 -15.75 1.67 8.41
N LEU A 13 -15.56 2.66 7.52
CA LEU A 13 -14.52 3.67 7.65
C LEU A 13 -14.73 4.54 8.90
N ASP A 14 -15.97 4.88 9.25
CA ASP A 14 -16.29 5.61 10.48
C ASP A 14 -15.97 4.80 11.74
N VAL A 15 -16.27 3.50 11.75
CA VAL A 15 -15.91 2.60 12.85
C VAL A 15 -14.39 2.50 12.99
N MET A 16 -13.67 2.37 11.87
CA MET A 16 -12.22 2.40 11.87
C MET A 16 -11.69 3.74 12.40
N ALA A 17 -12.28 4.86 12.02
CA ALA A 17 -11.85 6.20 12.45
C ALA A 17 -12.06 6.41 13.96
N LYS A 18 -13.23 6.03 14.49
CA LYS A 18 -13.61 6.22 15.90
C LYS A 18 -12.92 5.25 16.86
N SER A 19 -12.41 4.13 16.37
CA SER A 19 -11.76 3.13 17.22
C SER A 19 -10.29 3.44 17.46
N GLU A 20 -9.89 3.48 18.73
CA GLU A 20 -8.49 3.55 19.17
C GLU A 20 -7.76 2.21 19.06
N LYS A 21 -8.53 1.11 19.01
CA LYS A 21 -7.99 -0.26 18.96
C LYS A 21 -7.76 -0.76 17.54
N VAL A 22 -8.33 -0.08 16.54
CA VAL A 22 -8.15 -0.39 15.12
C VAL A 22 -7.00 0.45 14.58
N ALA A 23 -6.00 -0.22 14.03
CA ALA A 23 -4.87 0.41 13.37
C ALA A 23 -5.34 1.27 12.18
N LYS A 24 -4.72 2.43 12.00
CA LYS A 24 -5.00 3.35 10.87
C LYS A 24 -4.27 2.88 9.61
N HIS A 25 -4.56 1.64 9.22
CA HIS A 25 -4.03 1.00 8.03
C HIS A 25 -5.17 0.29 7.29
N LEU A 26 -5.42 0.72 6.05
CA LEU A 26 -6.44 0.17 5.18
C LEU A 26 -5.78 -0.49 3.97
N HIS A 27 -5.84 -1.81 3.91
CA HIS A 27 -5.50 -2.55 2.70
C HIS A 27 -6.75 -2.73 1.84
N LEU A 28 -6.79 -2.08 0.68
CA LEU A 28 -7.96 -2.05 -0.20
C LEU A 28 -7.57 -2.31 -1.66
N PRO A 29 -7.56 -3.57 -2.11
CA PRO A 29 -7.05 -3.94 -3.43
C PRO A 29 -7.88 -3.39 -4.60
N VAL A 30 -7.34 -2.43 -5.34
CA VAL A 30 -7.98 -1.91 -6.55
C VAL A 30 -7.76 -2.81 -7.76
N GLN A 31 -6.59 -3.45 -7.87
CA GLN A 31 -6.13 -4.30 -8.98
C GLN A 31 -5.76 -3.55 -10.26
N SER A 32 -6.58 -2.61 -10.72
CA SER A 32 -6.31 -1.73 -11.88
C SER A 32 -6.97 -0.37 -11.68
N GLY A 33 -6.40 0.69 -12.26
CA GLY A 33 -6.99 2.03 -12.24
C GLY A 33 -7.93 2.34 -13.41
N ASN A 34 -8.20 1.37 -14.29
CA ASN A 34 -9.06 1.54 -15.45
C ASN A 34 -10.38 0.74 -15.34
N ASN A 35 -11.51 1.40 -15.63
CA ASN A 35 -12.85 0.82 -15.48
C ASN A 35 -13.12 -0.37 -16.42
N ARG A 36 -12.62 -0.34 -17.66
CA ARG A 36 -12.79 -1.47 -18.59
C ARG A 36 -12.02 -2.70 -18.09
N ILE A 37 -10.78 -2.50 -17.63
CA ILE A 37 -9.95 -3.58 -17.07
C ILE A 37 -10.55 -4.13 -15.78
N LEU A 38 -11.02 -3.26 -14.87
CA LEU A 38 -11.75 -3.67 -13.67
C LEU A 38 -12.96 -4.55 -13.99
N LYS A 39 -13.74 -4.19 -15.02
CA LYS A 39 -14.87 -5.00 -15.49
C LYS A 39 -14.42 -6.37 -16.03
N LEU A 40 -13.34 -6.42 -16.81
CA LEU A 40 -12.77 -7.68 -17.31
C LEU A 40 -12.21 -8.56 -16.18
N MET A 41 -11.70 -7.95 -15.11
CA MET A 41 -11.32 -8.62 -13.86
C MET A 41 -12.53 -9.03 -12.99
N ASN A 42 -13.77 -8.86 -13.49
CA ASN A 42 -15.01 -9.15 -12.78
C ASN A 42 -15.14 -8.36 -11.45
N ARG A 43 -14.73 -7.09 -11.46
CA ARG A 43 -14.95 -6.17 -10.33
C ARG A 43 -16.29 -5.47 -10.48
N HIS A 44 -17.00 -5.36 -9.36
CA HIS A 44 -18.31 -4.72 -9.25
C HIS A 44 -18.20 -3.30 -8.65
N TYR A 45 -17.13 -2.61 -8.99
CA TYR A 45 -16.84 -1.23 -8.63
C TYR A 45 -16.02 -0.59 -9.76
N ASP A 46 -16.07 0.72 -9.85
CA ASP A 46 -15.28 1.54 -10.76
C ASP A 46 -14.27 2.39 -9.98
N ARG A 47 -13.43 3.10 -10.74
CA ARG A 47 -12.39 3.99 -10.25
C ARG A 47 -12.98 5.12 -9.42
N GLU A 48 -14.10 5.68 -9.84
CA GLU A 48 -14.78 6.81 -9.19
C GLU A 48 -15.29 6.39 -7.80
N LYS A 49 -15.98 5.26 -7.70
CA LYS A 49 -16.41 4.70 -6.42
C LYS A 49 -15.21 4.39 -5.53
N TYR A 50 -14.15 3.80 -6.07
CA TYR A 50 -12.93 3.52 -5.32
C TYR A 50 -12.32 4.81 -4.76
N LEU A 51 -12.15 5.84 -5.58
CA LEU A 51 -11.64 7.14 -5.15
C LEU A 51 -12.52 7.80 -4.09
N SER A 52 -13.84 7.70 -4.20
CA SER A 52 -14.76 8.24 -3.20
C SER A 52 -14.55 7.62 -1.80
N LEU A 53 -14.27 6.30 -1.75
CA LEU A 53 -13.95 5.59 -0.50
C LEU A 53 -12.62 6.06 0.07
N ILE A 54 -11.60 6.19 -0.78
CA ILE A 54 -10.26 6.62 -0.37
C ILE A 54 -10.28 8.06 0.13
N ASP A 55 -10.95 8.97 -0.57
CA ASP A 55 -11.05 10.37 -0.19
C ASP A 55 -11.82 10.52 1.13
N TYR A 56 -12.90 9.77 1.32
CA TYR A 56 -13.62 9.74 2.60
C TYR A 56 -12.72 9.22 3.72
N ALA A 57 -12.04 8.10 3.50
CA ALA A 57 -11.15 7.48 4.49
C ALA A 57 -10.04 8.43 4.94
N LYS A 58 -9.38 9.13 4.00
CA LYS A 58 -8.32 10.11 4.29
C LYS A 58 -8.84 11.34 5.04
N LYS A 59 -10.06 11.79 4.74
CA LYS A 59 -10.69 12.91 5.48
C LYS A 59 -11.01 12.51 6.92
N ALA A 60 -11.53 11.30 7.12
CA ALA A 60 -11.87 10.79 8.45
C ALA A 60 -10.64 10.40 9.28
N MET A 61 -9.56 9.97 8.62
CA MET A 61 -8.30 9.51 9.23
C MET A 61 -7.11 10.13 8.49
N PRO A 62 -6.68 11.37 8.83
CA PRO A 62 -5.59 12.05 8.14
C PRO A 62 -4.24 11.29 8.14
N GLU A 63 -4.01 10.45 9.15
CA GLU A 63 -2.83 9.60 9.32
C GLU A 63 -2.96 8.22 8.66
N LEU A 64 -4.06 7.96 7.93
CA LEU A 64 -4.35 6.66 7.34
C LEU A 64 -3.26 6.22 6.36
N SER A 65 -2.72 5.05 6.62
CA SER A 65 -1.89 4.32 5.67
C SER A 65 -2.77 3.47 4.75
N ILE A 66 -2.52 3.55 3.45
CA ILE A 66 -3.31 2.82 2.45
C ILE A 66 -2.39 1.92 1.65
N THR A 67 -2.75 0.64 1.55
CA THR A 67 -2.06 -0.33 0.70
C THR A 67 -3.04 -0.98 -0.27
N SER A 68 -2.54 -1.48 -1.39
CA SER A 68 -3.37 -2.10 -2.42
C SER A 68 -2.58 -3.15 -3.19
N ASP A 69 -3.28 -4.05 -3.87
CA ASP A 69 -2.71 -4.90 -4.90
C ASP A 69 -2.96 -4.29 -6.29
N ILE A 70 -2.02 -4.46 -7.22
CA ILE A 70 -2.14 -4.07 -8.63
C ILE A 70 -1.63 -5.22 -9.52
N ILE A 71 -2.38 -5.53 -10.57
CA ILE A 71 -1.98 -6.48 -11.62
C ILE A 71 -1.69 -5.67 -12.89
N VAL A 72 -0.48 -5.81 -13.42
CA VAL A 72 -0.01 -5.15 -14.64
C VAL A 72 -0.04 -6.13 -15.81
N GLY A 73 -0.53 -5.67 -16.95
CA GLY A 73 -0.60 -6.44 -18.18
C GLY A 73 -1.70 -7.48 -18.16
N PHE A 74 -2.88 -7.15 -17.63
CA PHE A 74 -4.04 -8.05 -17.70
C PHE A 74 -4.39 -8.34 -19.18
N PRO A 75 -4.92 -9.53 -19.55
CA PRO A 75 -5.26 -9.83 -20.93
C PRO A 75 -6.16 -8.75 -21.57
N GLY A 76 -5.71 -8.22 -22.70
CA GLY A 76 -6.38 -7.13 -23.41
C GLY A 76 -6.18 -5.74 -22.82
N GLU A 77 -5.33 -5.54 -21.80
CA GLU A 77 -4.94 -4.22 -21.29
C GLU A 77 -4.03 -3.49 -22.27
N THR A 78 -4.39 -2.25 -22.58
CA THR A 78 -3.56 -1.35 -23.40
C THR A 78 -2.68 -0.47 -22.53
N TYR A 79 -1.61 0.08 -23.10
CA TYR A 79 -0.73 0.99 -22.36
C TYR A 79 -1.47 2.22 -21.82
N ALA A 80 -2.41 2.79 -22.57
CA ALA A 80 -3.20 3.94 -22.13
C ALA A 80 -4.01 3.64 -20.86
N GLU A 81 -4.55 2.43 -20.74
CA GLU A 81 -5.30 2.00 -19.56
C GLU A 81 -4.40 1.63 -18.38
N PHE A 82 -3.19 1.14 -18.68
CA PHE A 82 -2.15 1.06 -17.67
C PHE A 82 -1.75 2.47 -17.16
N CYS A 83 -1.70 3.50 -18.03
CA CYS A 83 -1.47 4.87 -17.58
C CYS A 83 -2.58 5.40 -16.66
N ASP A 84 -3.82 4.94 -16.81
CA ASP A 84 -4.88 5.22 -15.83
C ASP A 84 -4.53 4.64 -14.45
N THR A 85 -3.92 3.44 -14.41
CA THR A 85 -3.40 2.86 -13.18
C THR A 85 -2.30 3.73 -12.57
N LEU A 86 -1.34 4.21 -13.37
CA LEU A 86 -0.31 5.14 -12.89
C LEU A 86 -0.89 6.44 -12.34
N SER A 87 -1.89 7.01 -13.01
CA SER A 87 -2.54 8.25 -12.55
C SER A 87 -3.29 8.04 -11.23
N LEU A 88 -3.94 6.89 -11.05
CA LEU A 88 -4.58 6.53 -9.78
C LEU A 88 -3.56 6.43 -8.65
N VAL A 89 -2.42 5.78 -8.88
CA VAL A 89 -1.34 5.65 -7.90
C VAL A 89 -0.76 7.00 -7.53
N LYS A 90 -0.54 7.90 -8.51
CA LYS A 90 -0.10 9.29 -8.27
C LYS A 90 -1.09 10.07 -7.40
N GLN A 91 -2.39 9.94 -7.67
CA GLN A 91 -3.44 10.64 -6.93
C GLN A 91 -3.56 10.14 -5.48
N ILE A 92 -3.51 8.82 -5.29
CA ILE A 92 -3.72 8.22 -3.97
C ILE A 92 -2.45 8.26 -3.12
N LYS A 93 -1.26 8.20 -3.71
CA LYS A 93 0.01 8.13 -2.97
C LYS A 93 0.01 7.01 -1.92
N TYR A 94 -0.19 5.77 -2.38
CA TYR A 94 -0.22 4.59 -1.50
C TYR A 94 1.02 4.48 -0.63
N THR A 95 0.86 3.99 0.60
CA THR A 95 1.98 3.69 1.50
C THR A 95 2.84 2.55 0.95
N SER A 96 2.19 1.54 0.37
CA SER A 96 2.84 0.40 -0.29
C SER A 96 1.88 -0.25 -1.30
N LEU A 97 2.43 -0.90 -2.31
CA LEU A 97 1.69 -1.66 -3.30
C LEU A 97 2.26 -3.07 -3.41
N PHE A 98 1.37 -4.06 -3.47
CA PHE A 98 1.71 -5.40 -3.92
C PHE A 98 1.44 -5.48 -5.42
N THR A 99 2.50 -5.45 -6.21
CA THR A 99 2.41 -5.39 -7.67
C THR A 99 2.77 -6.73 -8.28
N PHE A 100 1.97 -7.18 -9.24
CA PHE A 100 2.18 -8.43 -9.95
C PHE A 100 2.09 -8.20 -11.46
N ILE A 101 2.96 -8.84 -12.24
CA ILE A 101 2.69 -9.01 -13.67
C ILE A 101 1.65 -10.12 -13.79
N TYR A 102 0.63 -9.93 -14.63
CA TYR A 102 -0.36 -10.96 -14.90
C TYR A 102 0.31 -12.27 -15.32
N SER A 103 -0.16 -13.36 -14.73
CA SER A 103 0.25 -14.72 -15.08
C SER A 103 -1.01 -15.58 -15.23
N PRO A 104 -1.20 -16.25 -16.38
CA PRO A 104 -2.40 -17.04 -16.62
C PRO A 104 -2.50 -18.20 -15.64
N ARG A 105 -3.70 -18.41 -15.10
CA ARG A 105 -4.01 -19.55 -14.23
C ARG A 105 -5.09 -20.40 -14.88
N GLN A 106 -4.80 -21.69 -15.05
CA GLN A 106 -5.76 -22.65 -15.62
C GLN A 106 -7.11 -22.58 -14.87
N GLY A 107 -8.21 -22.67 -15.62
CA GLY A 107 -9.58 -22.61 -15.07
C GLY A 107 -10.13 -21.20 -14.83
N THR A 108 -9.36 -20.14 -15.06
CA THR A 108 -9.85 -18.76 -14.96
C THR A 108 -10.37 -18.22 -16.29
N LYS A 109 -11.37 -17.33 -16.27
CA LYS A 109 -11.85 -16.64 -17.49
C LYS A 109 -10.73 -15.87 -18.19
N ALA A 110 -9.85 -15.25 -17.41
CA ALA A 110 -8.70 -14.50 -17.93
C ALA A 110 -7.72 -15.38 -18.73
N CYS A 111 -7.60 -16.66 -18.40
CA CYS A 111 -6.75 -17.60 -19.14
C CYS A 111 -7.24 -17.88 -20.56
N LEU A 112 -8.52 -17.63 -20.84
CA LEU A 112 -9.14 -17.82 -22.16
C LEU A 112 -9.18 -16.53 -22.99
N MET A 113 -8.74 -15.41 -22.42
CA MET A 113 -8.73 -14.12 -23.10
C MET A 113 -7.50 -13.99 -23.98
N GLU A 114 -7.64 -13.27 -25.09
CA GLU A 114 -6.51 -12.90 -25.93
C GLU A 114 -5.58 -11.95 -25.16
N ASP A 115 -4.28 -12.25 -25.19
CA ASP A 115 -3.25 -11.50 -24.50
C ASP A 115 -2.14 -11.13 -25.49
N PRO A 116 -2.34 -10.06 -26.27
CA PRO A 116 -1.44 -9.70 -27.37
C PRO A 116 -0.13 -9.06 -26.89
N ILE A 117 -0.07 -8.63 -25.62
CA ILE A 117 1.07 -7.89 -25.07
C ILE A 117 2.13 -8.87 -24.59
N SER A 118 3.36 -8.65 -25.06
CA SER A 118 4.48 -9.51 -24.69
C SER A 118 4.85 -9.37 -23.21
N ARG A 119 5.49 -10.41 -22.64
CA ARG A 119 6.02 -10.34 -21.27
C ARG A 119 7.05 -9.22 -21.09
N GLU A 120 7.82 -8.91 -22.14
CA GLU A 120 8.80 -7.83 -22.12
C GLU A 120 8.13 -6.47 -21.95
N GLU A 121 7.07 -6.20 -22.72
CA GLU A 121 6.29 -4.95 -22.62
C GLU A 121 5.63 -4.81 -21.25
N LYS A 122 5.03 -5.88 -20.72
CA LYS A 122 4.49 -5.90 -19.36
C LYS A 122 5.58 -5.62 -18.31
N GLY A 123 6.80 -6.08 -18.56
CA GLY A 123 7.97 -5.78 -17.73
C GLY A 123 8.33 -4.29 -17.71
N LYS A 124 8.23 -3.61 -18.86
CA LYS A 124 8.44 -2.14 -18.95
C LYS A 124 7.38 -1.39 -18.13
N TRP A 125 6.11 -1.76 -18.28
CA TRP A 125 5.02 -1.15 -17.52
C TRP A 125 5.15 -1.41 -16.02
N PHE A 126 5.49 -2.65 -15.65
CA PHE A 126 5.73 -3.00 -14.25
C PHE A 126 6.84 -2.14 -13.64
N LYS A 127 7.94 -1.93 -14.39
CA LYS A 127 9.03 -1.04 -13.96
C LYS A 127 8.54 0.40 -13.75
N GLU A 128 7.77 0.95 -14.68
CA GLU A 128 7.20 2.30 -14.55
C GLU A 128 6.35 2.43 -13.28
N LEU A 129 5.53 1.42 -12.97
CA LEU A 129 4.72 1.39 -11.75
C LEU A 129 5.58 1.32 -10.49
N THR A 130 6.61 0.46 -10.46
CA THR A 130 7.48 0.33 -9.29
C THR A 130 8.34 1.56 -9.06
N ASP A 131 8.87 2.18 -10.13
CA ASP A 131 9.65 3.42 -10.04
C ASP A 131 8.79 4.56 -9.48
N LEU A 132 7.54 4.68 -9.96
CA LEU A 132 6.58 5.64 -9.43
C LEU A 132 6.31 5.38 -7.94
N GLN A 133 6.01 4.14 -7.56
CA GLN A 133 5.71 3.82 -6.17
C GLN A 133 6.93 4.04 -5.26
N GLU A 134 8.15 3.81 -5.74
CA GLU A 134 9.37 4.11 -5.01
C GLU A 134 9.51 5.61 -4.73
N SER A 135 9.22 6.46 -5.74
CA SER A 135 9.24 7.91 -5.57
C SER A 135 8.24 8.41 -4.52
N ILE A 136 7.02 7.83 -4.53
CA ILE A 136 5.95 8.14 -3.57
C ILE A 136 6.36 7.68 -2.16
N ALA A 137 6.92 6.47 -2.05
CA ALA A 137 7.36 5.92 -0.77
C ALA A 137 8.46 6.78 -0.14
N LYS A 138 9.43 7.22 -0.96
CA LYS A 138 10.50 8.14 -0.54
C LYS A 138 9.96 9.49 -0.09
N GLU A 139 9.04 10.11 -0.85
CA GLU A 139 8.41 11.38 -0.45
C GLU A 139 7.72 11.23 0.91
N ARG A 140 6.94 10.15 1.08
CA ARG A 140 6.20 9.86 2.30
C ARG A 140 7.14 9.66 3.50
N THR A 141 8.15 8.82 3.38
CA THR A 141 9.08 8.56 4.50
C THR A 141 9.93 9.79 4.80
N SER A 142 10.37 10.56 3.80
CA SER A 142 11.05 11.85 4.02
C SER A 142 10.19 12.80 4.86
N SER A 143 8.88 12.86 4.62
CA SER A 143 7.95 13.69 5.43
C SER A 143 7.82 13.25 6.90
N MET A 144 8.33 12.06 7.25
CA MET A 144 8.32 11.55 8.61
C MET A 144 9.51 12.07 9.44
N GLN A 145 10.57 12.57 8.81
CA GLN A 145 11.79 12.99 9.50
C GLN A 145 11.49 14.06 10.57
N GLY A 146 12.07 13.87 11.75
CA GLY A 146 11.89 14.77 12.91
C GLY A 146 10.58 14.57 13.67
N LYS A 147 9.62 13.80 13.16
CA LYS A 147 8.36 13.49 13.85
C LYS A 147 8.51 12.25 14.73
N SER A 148 7.73 12.21 15.81
CA SER A 148 7.66 11.07 16.73
C SER A 148 6.42 10.22 16.46
N TYR A 149 6.58 8.91 16.52
CA TYR A 149 5.50 7.94 16.30
C TYR A 149 5.43 6.98 17.47
N ARG A 150 4.22 6.56 17.81
CA ARG A 150 3.99 5.41 18.67
C ARG A 150 4.26 4.14 17.86
N VAL A 151 5.14 3.29 18.37
CA VAL A 151 5.66 2.10 17.71
C VAL A 151 5.45 0.89 18.60
N LEU A 152 4.87 -0.17 18.06
CA LEU A 152 4.92 -1.50 18.68
C LEU A 152 6.28 -2.11 18.35
N ALA A 153 7.11 -2.39 19.35
CA ALA A 153 8.35 -3.13 19.17
C ALA A 153 8.02 -4.61 18.96
N GLU A 154 8.44 -5.19 17.83
CA GLU A 154 8.02 -6.55 17.43
C GLU A 154 9.17 -7.56 17.49
N GLU A 155 10.36 -7.16 17.05
CA GLU A 155 11.48 -8.09 16.88
C GLU A 155 12.84 -7.37 16.91
N LYS A 156 13.92 -8.17 16.85
CA LYS A 156 15.28 -7.64 16.70
C LYS A 156 15.42 -6.99 15.31
N GLY A 157 16.06 -5.81 15.29
CA GLY A 157 16.33 -5.09 14.05
C GLY A 157 17.33 -5.80 13.16
N ARG A 158 17.37 -5.43 11.87
CA ARG A 158 18.28 -6.06 10.88
C ARG A 158 19.76 -5.86 11.20
N GLN A 159 20.10 -4.84 11.98
CA GLN A 159 21.47 -4.54 12.40
C GLN A 159 21.96 -5.45 13.54
N GLY A 160 21.11 -6.33 14.10
CA GLY A 160 21.49 -7.29 15.12
C GLY A 160 21.29 -6.78 16.55
N GLU A 161 22.15 -7.22 17.47
CA GLU A 161 22.01 -6.92 18.90
C GLU A 161 21.97 -5.42 19.20
N GLY A 162 21.06 -5.03 20.09
CA GLY A 162 20.86 -3.62 20.49
C GLY A 162 20.00 -2.80 19.54
N TYR A 163 19.45 -3.40 18.49
CA TYR A 163 18.46 -2.78 17.60
C TYR A 163 17.14 -3.52 17.64
N ILE A 164 16.05 -2.74 17.54
CA ILE A 164 14.67 -3.21 17.53
C ILE A 164 14.02 -2.76 16.22
N SER A 165 13.23 -3.64 15.63
CA SER A 165 12.31 -3.34 14.54
C SER A 165 10.89 -3.29 15.12
N GLY A 166 10.18 -2.20 14.84
CA GLY A 166 8.80 -2.05 15.26
C GLY A 166 7.95 -1.37 14.21
N ARG A 167 6.63 -1.37 14.43
CA ARG A 167 5.65 -0.81 13.48
C ARG A 167 4.80 0.29 14.08
N THR A 168 4.55 1.32 13.29
CA THR A 168 3.51 2.32 13.59
C THR A 168 2.11 1.74 13.35
N SER A 169 1.07 2.44 13.80
CA SER A 169 -0.33 2.13 13.47
C SER A 169 -0.61 2.13 11.95
N GLY A 170 0.20 2.83 11.16
CA GLY A 170 0.15 2.84 9.71
C GLY A 170 0.96 1.71 9.04
N ASN A 171 1.43 0.74 9.82
CA ASN A 171 2.23 -0.40 9.36
C ASN A 171 3.60 -0.01 8.76
N VAL A 172 4.13 1.16 9.12
CA VAL A 172 5.47 1.61 8.70
C VAL A 172 6.50 1.05 9.68
N ILE A 173 7.56 0.44 9.14
CA ILE A 173 8.65 -0.11 9.94
C ILE A 173 9.57 1.02 10.39
N ILE A 174 9.84 1.07 11.68
CA ILE A 174 10.85 1.95 12.30
C ILE A 174 11.89 1.07 12.99
N GLU A 175 13.15 1.19 12.58
CA GLU A 175 14.29 0.57 13.28
C GLU A 175 14.96 1.58 14.22
N PHE A 176 15.26 1.17 15.45
CA PHE A 176 15.85 2.05 16.45
C PHE A 176 16.68 1.25 17.46
N LYS A 177 17.60 1.94 18.15
CA LYS A 177 18.38 1.32 19.23
C LYS A 177 17.49 1.03 20.43
N GLY A 178 17.58 -0.18 20.97
CA GLY A 178 16.74 -0.62 22.08
C GLY A 178 17.13 -1.99 22.63
N ASN A 179 16.64 -2.31 23.82
CA ASN A 179 16.82 -3.62 24.45
C ASN A 179 15.65 -4.55 24.09
N ASP A 180 15.92 -5.85 23.95
CA ASP A 180 14.95 -6.94 23.76
C ASP A 180 13.72 -6.87 24.69
N ARG A 181 13.85 -6.29 25.90
CA ARG A 181 12.74 -6.07 26.84
C ARG A 181 11.62 -5.18 26.30
N LEU A 182 11.88 -4.39 25.25
CA LEU A 182 10.86 -3.56 24.61
C LEU A 182 9.92 -4.37 23.73
N ILE A 183 10.33 -5.56 23.27
CA ILE A 183 9.53 -6.40 22.38
C ILE A 183 8.18 -6.73 23.04
N GLY A 184 7.08 -6.53 22.30
CA GLY A 184 5.71 -6.68 22.78
C GLY A 184 5.14 -5.44 23.47
N THR A 185 5.90 -4.35 23.57
CA THR A 185 5.46 -3.09 24.19
C THR A 185 5.39 -1.94 23.18
N PHE A 186 4.59 -0.92 23.53
CA PHE A 186 4.58 0.33 22.77
C PHE A 186 5.62 1.31 23.32
N CYS A 187 6.38 1.92 22.41
CA CYS A 187 7.32 2.99 22.70
C CYS A 187 7.10 4.17 21.75
N THR A 188 7.69 5.32 22.07
CA THR A 188 7.70 6.49 21.20
C THR A 188 9.07 6.61 20.55
N VAL A 189 9.09 6.69 19.23
CA VAL A 189 10.34 6.76 18.45
C VAL A 189 10.30 7.98 17.55
N LYS A 190 11.32 8.83 17.63
CA LYS A 190 11.52 9.97 16.74
C LYS A 190 12.30 9.53 15.51
N VAL A 191 11.78 9.82 14.33
CA VAL A 191 12.45 9.47 13.07
C VAL A 191 13.63 10.40 12.83
N THR A 192 14.81 9.83 12.62
CA THR A 192 16.08 10.56 12.39
C THR A 192 16.56 10.41 10.95
N GLU A 193 16.39 9.23 10.36
CA GLU A 193 16.86 8.90 9.01
C GLU A 193 15.75 8.20 8.21
N PRO A 194 15.11 8.90 7.27
CA PRO A 194 14.14 8.27 6.37
C PRO A 194 14.86 7.50 5.25
N LEU A 195 14.59 6.20 5.14
CA LEU A 195 14.90 5.41 3.94
C LEU A 195 13.63 5.24 3.09
N THR A 196 13.72 4.62 1.92
CA THR A 196 12.58 4.51 0.99
C THR A 196 11.37 3.78 1.58
N TRP A 197 11.59 2.64 2.25
CA TRP A 197 10.51 1.75 2.73
C TRP A 197 10.44 1.63 4.25
N ILE A 198 11.58 1.77 4.90
CA ILE A 198 11.74 1.75 6.35
C ILE A 198 12.27 3.10 6.80
N VAL A 199 12.11 3.44 8.06
CA VAL A 199 12.77 4.62 8.64
C VAL A 199 13.57 4.19 9.85
N LYS A 200 14.63 4.93 10.17
CA LYS A 200 15.34 4.77 11.42
C LYS A 200 15.01 5.89 12.37
N GLY A 201 15.11 5.60 13.66
CA GLY A 201 14.85 6.56 14.70
C GLY A 201 15.56 6.29 16.00
N GLU A 202 15.21 7.08 16.99
CA GLU A 202 15.68 6.99 18.36
C GLU A 202 14.51 7.04 19.33
N LEU A 203 14.64 6.30 20.44
CA LEU A 203 13.66 6.35 21.52
C LEU A 203 13.59 7.76 22.12
N VAL A 204 12.37 8.20 22.43
CA VAL A 204 12.09 9.49 23.09
C VAL A 204 11.86 9.26 24.58
#